data_AF-A0A538R8G8-F1
#
_entry.id   AF-A0A538R8G8-F1
#
_cell.length_a   1.000
_cell.length_b   1.000
_cell.length_c   1.000
_cell.angle_alpha   90.00
_cell.angle_beta   90.00
_cell.angle_gamma   90.00
#
_symmetry.space_group_name_H-M   'P 1'
#
loop_
_entity.id
_entity.type
_entity.pdbx_description
1 polymer ?
#
loop_
_entity_poly.entity_id
_entity_poly.type
_entity_poly.pdbx_seq_one_letter_code
_entity_poly.pdbx_strand_id
1 'polypeptide(L)' 'MRWRMEFYNERRNTLAPYSVEAPTPPAAVVLGRTALLAEYPSTPTRGRPGLFEQAGRVGGQDAGGWVLYRIVKDT' A
#
# COMPACT_ATOMS: atom_id res chain seq x y z
N MET A 1 -7.46 6.61 17.59
CA MET A 1 -7.79 5.18 17.41
C MET A 1 -6.63 4.54 16.68
N ARG A 2 -6.20 3.36 17.11
CA ARG A 2 -5.10 2.65 16.46
C ARG A 2 -5.65 1.66 15.45
N TRP A 3 -5.02 1.60 14.28
CA TRP A 3 -5.41 0.75 13.17
C TRP A 3 -4.22 -0.08 12.77
N ARG A 4 -4.43 -1.38 12.61
CA ARG A 4 -3.46 -2.33 12.06
C ARG A 4 -3.84 -2.62 10.62
N MET A 5 -2.92 -2.37 9.71
CA MET A 5 -3.08 -2.61 8.28
C MET A 5 -2.03 -3.59 7.80
N GLU A 6 -2.40 -4.44 6.86
CA GLU A 6 -1.49 -5.38 6.23
C GLU A 6 -1.49 -5.08 4.74
N PHE A 7 -0.32 -4.73 4.21
CA PHE A 7 -0.12 -4.57 2.78
C PHE A 7 0.55 -5.82 2.25
N TYR A 8 -0.03 -6.38 1.19
CA TYR A 8 0.53 -7.53 0.50
C TYR A 8 1.14 -7.08 -0.82
N ASN A 9 2.35 -7.53 -1.10
CA ASN A 9 3.00 -7.35 -2.39
C ASN A 9 2.83 -8.60 -3.23
N GLU A 10 2.04 -8.51 -4.29
CA GLU A 10 1.77 -9.65 -5.16
C GLU A 10 3.01 -10.06 -5.98
N ARG A 11 3.87 -9.11 -6.33
CA ARG A 11 5.09 -9.35 -7.12
C ARG A 11 6.20 -9.98 -6.29
N ARG A 12 6.30 -9.63 -5.00
CA ARG A 12 7.34 -10.09 -4.06
C ARG A 12 6.86 -11.17 -3.09
N ASN A 13 5.58 -11.56 -3.15
CA ASN A 13 4.93 -12.47 -2.21
C ASN A 13 5.23 -12.10 -0.74
N THR A 14 5.21 -10.80 -0.43
CA THR A 14 5.64 -10.27 0.88
C THR A 14 4.47 -9.57 1.55
N LEU A 15 4.31 -9.79 2.86
CA LEU A 15 3.30 -9.10 3.67
C LEU A 15 3.99 -8.13 4.64
N ALA A 16 3.57 -6.88 4.61
CA ALA A 16 4.11 -5.80 5.43
C ALA A 16 3.01 -5.24 6.36
N PRO A 17 3.07 -5.52 7.66
CA PRO A 17 2.11 -5.01 8.63
C PRO A 17 2.52 -3.61 9.14
N TYR A 18 1.57 -2.69 9.23
CA TYR A 18 1.75 -1.35 9.80
C TYR A 18 0.67 -1.06 10.83
N SER A 19 1.06 -0.37 11.89
CA SER A 19 0.13 0.15 12.89
C SER A 19 0.22 1.67 12.91
N VAL A 20 -0.90 2.35 12.66
CA VAL A 20 -0.95 3.82 12.69
C VAL A 20 -2.09 4.29 13.58
N GLU A 21 -1.93 5.50 14.12
CA GLU A 21 -3.02 6.18 14.80
C GLU A 21 -3.74 7.10 13.83
N ALA A 22 -5.04 6.88 13.67
CA ALA A 22 -5.86 7.68 12.77
C ALA A 22 -7.32 7.77 13.28
N PRO A 23 -8.01 8.89 13.01
CA PRO A 23 -9.41 9.06 13.41
C PRO A 23 -10.37 8.21 12.56
N THR A 24 -10.01 7.87 11.31
CA THR A 24 -10.86 7.11 10.39
C THR A 24 -10.08 6.02 9.64
N PRO A 25 -10.74 4.93 9.19
CA PRO A 25 -10.09 3.91 8.36
C PRO A 25 -9.42 4.46 7.08
N PRO A 26 -10.04 5.32 6.25
CA PRO A 26 -9.37 5.85 5.07
C PRO A 26 -8.15 6.72 5.40
N ALA A 27 -8.18 7.48 6.49
CA ALA A 27 -7.00 8.22 6.96
C ALA A 27 -5.88 7.27 7.40
N ALA A 28 -6.23 6.14 8.04
CA ALA A 28 -5.27 5.11 8.38
C ALA A 28 -4.57 4.56 7.14
N VAL A 29 -5.34 4.21 6.09
CA VAL A 29 -4.78 3.67 4.83
C VAL A 29 -3.80 4.62 4.18
N VAL A 30 -4.09 5.93 4.14
CA VAL A 30 -3.19 6.94 3.59
C VAL A 30 -1.87 7.01 4.38
N LEU A 31 -1.95 7.00 5.71
CA LEU A 31 -0.76 7.01 6.58
C LEU A 31 0.05 5.71 6.44
N GLY A 32 -0.63 4.56 6.44
CA GLY A 32 0.00 3.26 6.25
C GLY A 32 0.68 3.13 4.89
N ARG A 33 0.05 3.62 3.82
CA ARG A 33 0.63 3.64 2.48
C ARG A 33 1.85 4.55 2.39
N THR A 34 1.82 5.71 3.04
CA THR A 34 2.98 6.61 3.12
C THR A 34 4.16 5.94 3.82
N ALA A 35 3.92 5.25 4.94
CA ALA A 35 4.95 4.49 5.65
C ALA A 35 5.51 3.34 4.80
N LEU A 36 4.64 2.60 4.11
CA LEU A 36 5.01 1.53 3.19
C LEU A 36 5.91 2.03 2.07
N LEU A 37 5.58 3.16 1.44
CA LEU A 37 6.38 3.73 0.35
C LEU A 37 7.72 4.29 0.83
N ALA A 38 7.82 4.71 2.09
CA ALA A 38 9.09 5.13 2.69
C ALA A 38 10.03 3.93 2.92
N GLU A 39 9.50 2.78 3.35
CA GLU A 39 10.27 1.55 3.57
C GLU A 39 10.56 0.80 2.27
N TYR A 40 9.59 0.77 1.36
CA TYR A 40 9.68 0.13 0.05
C TYR A 40 9.49 1.19 -1.04
N PRO A 41 10.52 1.98 -1.37
CA PRO A 41 10.43 2.93 -2.46
C PRO A 41 10.09 2.17 -3.74
N SER A 42 9.01 2.60 -4.41
CA SER A 42 8.69 2.12 -5.74
C SER A 42 9.82 2.53 -6.66
N THR A 43 10.69 1.59 -7.04
CA THR A 43 11.75 1.87 -7.99
C THR A 43 11.10 2.36 -9.29
N PRO A 44 11.47 3.56 -9.78
CA PRO A 44 10.95 4.05 -11.05
C PRO A 44 11.45 3.10 -12.14
N THR A 45 10.58 2.22 -12.63
CA THR A 45 10.90 1.40 -13.78
C THR A 45 11.14 2.35 -14.94
N ARG A 46 12.36 2.33 -15.48
CA ARG A 46 12.92 3.26 -16.49
C ARG A 46 12.26 3.12 -17.89
N GLY A 47 11.06 2.55 -17.97
CA GLY A 47 10.31 2.30 -19.19
C GLY A 47 8.89 2.86 -19.10
N ARG A 48 8.29 3.20 -20.24
CA ARG A 48 6.89 3.63 -20.30
C ARG A 48 6.02 2.53 -19.67
N PRO A 49 5.20 2.85 -18.65
CA PRO A 49 4.33 1.85 -18.03
C PRO A 49 3.40 1.28 -19.08
N GLY A 50 3.28 -0.05 -19.15
CA GLY A 50 2.32 -0.69 -20.04
C GLY A 50 0.89 -0.31 -19.66
N LEU A 51 -0.06 -0.41 -20.61
CA LEU A 51 -1.47 -0.07 -20.37
C LEU A 51 -2.07 -0.77 -19.14
N PHE A 52 -1.62 -2.00 -18.86
CA PHE A 52 -2.01 -2.76 -17.67
C PHE A 52 -1.48 -2.15 -16.35
N GLU A 53 -0.23 -1.67 -16.32
CA GLU A 53 0.32 -0.96 -15.15
C GLU A 53 -0.36 0.39 -14.93
N GLN A 54 -0.77 1.08 -16.01
CA GLN A 54 -1.54 2.31 -15.90
C GLN A 54 -2.96 2.04 -15.35
N ALA A 55 -3.63 1.00 -15.82
CA ALA A 55 -4.93 0.58 -15.30
C ALA A 55 -4.84 0.19 -13.81
N GLY A 56 -3.79 -0.54 -13.41
CA GLY A 56 -3.50 -0.83 -12.01
C GLY A 56 -3.32 0.43 -11.16
N ARG A 57 -2.55 1.41 -11.64
CA ARG A 57 -2.38 2.72 -10.97
C ARG A 57 -3.70 3.47 -10.78
N VAL A 58 -4.56 3.50 -11.81
CA VAL A 58 -5.87 4.15 -11.74
C VAL A 58 -6.83 3.40 -10.81
N GLY A 59 -6.71 2.08 -10.72
CA GLY A 59 -7.43 1.23 -9.76
C GLY A 59 -6.88 1.26 -8.33
N GLY A 60 -5.88 2.09 -8.04
CA GLY A 60 -5.30 2.24 -6.71
C GLY A 60 -4.12 1.31 -6.39
N GLN A 61 -3.70 0.44 -7.32
CA GLN A 61 -2.51 -0.40 -7.18
C GLN A 61 -1.25 0.43 -7.45
N ASP A 62 -0.36 0.54 -6.46
CA ASP A 62 0.95 1.16 -6.68
C ASP A 62 1.76 0.36 -7.69
N ALA A 63 2.61 1.03 -8.48
CA ALA A 63 3.50 0.34 -9.43
C ALA A 63 4.46 -0.67 -8.78
N GLY A 64 4.62 -0.60 -7.46
CA GLY A 64 5.34 -1.59 -6.67
C GLY A 64 4.61 -2.93 -6.49
N GLY A 65 3.33 -3.04 -6.88
CA GLY A 65 2.52 -4.26 -6.69
C GLY A 65 1.99 -4.44 -5.27
N TRP A 66 1.93 -3.35 -4.48
CA TRP A 66 1.40 -3.36 -3.13
C TRP A 66 -0.11 -3.13 -3.13
N VAL A 67 -0.83 -3.97 -2.41
CA VAL A 67 -2.28 -3.94 -2.26
C VAL A 67 -2.62 -3.97 -0.76
N LEU A 68 -3.61 -3.19 -0.34
CA LEU A 68 -4.14 -3.30 1.01
C LEU A 68 -4.88 -4.65 1.15
N TYR A 69 -4.32 -5.55 1.95
CA TYR A 69 -4.88 -6.87 2.18
C TYR A 69 -5.88 -6.88 3.33
N ARG A 70 -5.55 -6.19 4.42
CA ARG A 70 -6.41 -6.15 5.61
C ARG A 70 -6.29 -4.81 6.33
N ILE A 71 -7.40 -4.37 6.91
CA ILE A 71 -7.43 -3.29 7.90
C ILE A 71 -8.26 -3.74 9.11
N VAL A 72 -7.70 -3.56 10.30
CA VAL A 72 -8.29 -3.94 11.57
C VAL A 72 -8.16 -2.78 12.54
N LYS A 73 -9.19 -2.53 13.33
CA LYS A 73 -9.09 -1.61 14.45
C LYS A 73 -8.39 -2.31 15.61
N ASP A 74 -7.29 -1.75 16.08
CA ASP A 74 -6.61 -2.18 17.30
C ASP A 74 -7.51 -1.71 18.45
N THR A 75 -8.04 -2.66 19.23
CA THR A 75 -9.08 -2.41 20.25
C THR A 75 -8.45 -1.94 21.55
#